data_AF-S8FBF0-F1
#
_entry.id   AF-S8FBF0-F1
#
_cell.length_a   1.000
_cell.length_b   1.000
_cell.length_c   1.000
_cell.angle_alpha   90.00
_cell.angle_beta   90.00
_cell.angle_gamma   90.00
#
_symmetry.space_group_name_H-M   'P 1'
#
loop_
_entity.id
_entity.type
_entity.pdbx_description
1 polymer ?
#
loop_
_entity_poly.entity_id
_entity_poly.type
_entity_poly.pdbx_seq_one_letter_code
_entity_poly.pdbx_strand_id
1 'polypeptide(L)'
;MPPRRKAKRVATADATIGATTGDRNRISNKSEGKTTGARKLGGLKDMLEMPVDIISEITRHLHPRDLLSLSWSSKSLHKFFMRKGSKYMWKQSFQSLPWHLPIPEGIIEPAWATLLFTTVCTGCGTHTTDRDPIWEFNARFCVACATTKIIDSHDPLGDVLPRDKTHLAAHIPLAVFTPRRASFYHRTTYLRSEMQEIIDKWDILSNLGDEDALAMFIGKCILRVQRAPMHIARCEAWSEAHAQAVIAENTALEDKYLKAIVSRLRELGWGDELDHMQTCN
;
A
#
# COMPACT_ATOMS: atom_id res chain seq x y z
N MET A 1 -41.43 4.19 -14.69
CA MET A 1 -40.82 4.99 -15.79
C MET A 1 -39.90 6.05 -15.20
N PRO A 2 -38.57 5.97 -15.39
CA PRO A 2 -37.62 6.98 -14.91
C PRO A 2 -37.24 7.97 -16.04
N PRO A 3 -36.99 9.27 -15.75
CA PRO A 3 -36.52 10.20 -16.77
C PRO A 3 -35.02 10.05 -17.05
N ARG A 4 -34.69 10.17 -18.34
CA ARG A 4 -33.44 9.78 -19.01
C ARG A 4 -32.23 10.69 -18.72
N ARG A 5 -31.05 10.05 -18.67
CA ARG A 5 -29.69 10.63 -18.76
C ARG A 5 -29.54 11.56 -19.99
N LYS A 6 -28.90 12.72 -19.82
CA LYS A 6 -28.36 13.53 -20.93
C LYS A 6 -26.86 13.30 -21.08
N ALA A 7 -26.46 13.05 -22.32
CA ALA A 7 -25.11 12.67 -22.73
C ALA A 7 -24.16 13.88 -22.89
N LYS A 8 -22.88 13.57 -22.71
CA LYS A 8 -21.69 14.41 -22.79
C LYS A 8 -21.35 14.72 -24.27
N ARG A 9 -21.07 15.98 -24.62
CA ARG A 9 -20.45 16.34 -25.90
C ARG A 9 -18.99 16.72 -25.69
N VAL A 10 -18.13 16.06 -26.46
CA VAL A 10 -16.70 16.30 -26.63
C VAL A 10 -16.53 17.42 -27.65
N ALA A 11 -15.60 18.35 -27.41
CA ALA A 11 -15.14 19.31 -28.41
C ALA A 11 -13.66 19.03 -28.71
N THR A 12 -13.39 18.66 -29.95
CA THR A 12 -12.06 18.54 -30.56
C THR A 12 -11.57 19.91 -31.01
N ALA A 13 -10.27 20.13 -30.86
CA ALA A 13 -9.55 21.31 -31.32
C ALA A 13 -9.20 21.19 -32.81
N ASP A 14 -9.20 22.32 -33.52
CA ASP A 14 -8.23 22.57 -34.59
C ASP A 14 -8.04 24.08 -34.81
N ALA A 15 -6.81 24.44 -35.18
CA ALA A 15 -6.27 25.79 -35.25
C ALA A 15 -6.63 26.52 -36.56
N THR A 16 -6.58 27.87 -36.57
CA THR A 16 -5.63 28.70 -37.37
C THR A 16 -5.97 30.21 -37.32
N ILE A 17 -4.92 30.97 -37.03
CA ILE A 17 -4.55 32.40 -37.16
C ILE A 17 -5.45 33.37 -37.96
N GLY A 18 -5.62 34.59 -37.43
CA GLY A 18 -5.97 35.80 -38.20
C GLY A 18 -6.22 37.04 -37.32
N ALA A 19 -5.30 38.02 -37.37
CA ALA A 19 -5.36 39.30 -36.66
C ALA A 19 -6.34 40.29 -37.30
N THR A 20 -7.07 41.10 -36.50
CA THR A 20 -7.16 42.57 -36.62
C THR A 20 -8.11 43.20 -35.58
N THR A 21 -7.79 44.46 -35.31
CA THR A 21 -8.31 45.47 -34.37
C THR A 21 -9.82 45.71 -34.35
N GLY A 22 -10.36 46.08 -33.18
CA GLY A 22 -11.69 46.68 -33.06
C GLY A 22 -12.17 46.85 -31.61
N ASP A 23 -11.87 48.00 -31.03
CA ASP A 23 -12.39 48.50 -29.76
C ASP A 23 -13.92 48.62 -29.79
N ARG A 24 -14.63 47.89 -28.90
CA ARG A 24 -15.99 48.24 -28.41
C ARG A 24 -16.21 47.74 -26.98
N ASN A 25 -15.97 48.66 -26.07
CA ASN A 25 -16.55 48.82 -24.75
C ASN A 25 -17.92 48.12 -24.55
N ARG A 26 -18.02 47.14 -23.64
CA ARG A 26 -19.29 46.64 -23.11
C ARG A 26 -19.19 46.34 -21.61
N ILE A 27 -19.46 47.40 -20.85
CA ILE A 27 -20.19 47.49 -19.58
C ILE A 27 -20.31 46.18 -18.79
N SER A 28 -19.62 46.22 -17.65
CA SER A 28 -19.78 45.42 -16.44
C SER A 28 -21.24 45.11 -16.06
N ASN A 29 -21.53 43.85 -15.79
CA ASN A 29 -22.54 43.47 -14.81
C ASN A 29 -21.96 42.39 -13.89
N LYS A 30 -21.50 42.83 -12.71
CA LYS A 30 -21.26 41.97 -11.55
C LYS A 30 -22.61 41.39 -11.14
N SER A 31 -22.87 40.13 -11.43
CA SER A 31 -23.87 39.36 -10.69
C SER A 31 -23.17 38.74 -9.48
N GLU A 32 -23.41 39.35 -8.33
CA GLU A 32 -23.09 38.77 -7.01
C GLU A 32 -23.94 37.52 -6.78
N GLY A 33 -23.50 36.41 -7.36
CA GLY A 33 -23.95 35.08 -6.95
C GLY A 33 -23.34 34.77 -5.60
N LYS A 34 -24.13 34.86 -4.52
CA LYS A 34 -23.80 34.37 -3.18
C LYS A 34 -23.19 32.98 -3.28
N THR A 35 -21.87 32.88 -3.18
CA THR A 35 -21.17 31.62 -2.96
C THR A 35 -21.53 31.15 -1.56
N THR A 36 -22.40 30.15 -1.47
CA THR A 36 -22.58 29.32 -0.29
C THR A 36 -21.22 28.96 0.27
N GLY A 37 -20.98 29.30 1.54
CA GLY A 37 -19.67 29.27 2.18
C GLY A 37 -18.84 28.05 1.80
N ALA A 38 -17.72 28.30 1.12
CA ALA A 38 -16.66 27.33 1.04
C ALA A 38 -16.26 27.00 2.48
N ARG A 39 -16.60 25.79 2.94
CA ARG A 39 -16.06 25.26 4.20
C ARG A 39 -14.56 25.50 4.15
N LYS A 40 -14.00 26.24 5.12
CA LYS A 40 -12.55 26.37 5.28
C LYS A 40 -11.99 24.97 5.58
N LEU A 41 -11.73 24.19 4.53
CA LEU A 41 -11.12 22.85 4.56
C LEU A 41 -9.61 22.92 4.84
N GLY A 42 -9.17 23.90 5.65
CA GLY A 42 -7.77 24.30 5.79
C GLY A 42 -7.15 24.13 7.17
N GLY A 43 -7.89 23.64 8.17
CA GLY A 43 -7.42 23.65 9.57
C GLY A 43 -6.15 22.84 9.84
N LEU A 44 -5.82 21.85 9.00
CA LEU A 44 -4.60 21.06 9.15
C LEU A 44 -3.37 21.67 8.45
N LYS A 45 -3.52 22.72 7.65
CA LYS A 45 -2.37 23.36 6.99
C LYS A 45 -1.43 23.97 8.03
N ASP A 46 -2.01 24.56 9.08
CA ASP A 46 -1.32 25.27 10.15
C ASP A 46 -0.66 24.28 11.14
N MET A 47 -1.01 22.98 11.06
CA MET A 47 -0.38 21.93 11.86
C MET A 47 1.14 21.90 11.66
N LEU A 48 1.60 22.15 10.44
CA LEU A 48 3.03 22.17 10.10
C LEU A 48 3.74 23.47 10.53
N GLU A 49 2.99 24.48 10.99
CA GLU A 49 3.55 25.71 11.59
C GLU A 49 3.85 25.52 13.09
N MET A 50 3.35 24.45 13.70
CA MET A 50 3.65 24.11 15.09
C MET A 50 5.10 23.61 15.24
N PRO A 51 5.69 23.74 16.45
CA PRO A 51 6.96 23.12 16.77
C PRO A 51 6.91 21.60 16.52
N VAL A 52 8.02 21.05 16.01
CA VAL A 52 8.13 19.62 15.67
C VAL A 52 7.82 18.72 16.87
N ASP A 53 8.14 19.16 18.09
CA ASP A 53 7.86 18.42 19.33
C ASP A 53 6.35 18.24 19.56
N ILE A 54 5.55 19.27 19.27
CA ILE A 54 4.08 19.20 19.38
C ILE A 54 3.52 18.27 18.30
N ILE A 55 4.02 18.37 17.07
CA ILE A 55 3.62 17.46 15.98
C ILE A 55 3.94 16.02 16.38
N SER A 56 5.13 15.79 16.92
CA SER A 56 5.55 14.48 17.41
C SER A 56 4.62 13.93 18.48
N GLU A 57 4.31 14.77 19.47
CA GLU A 57 3.45 14.46 20.60
C GLU A 57 2.04 14.07 20.12
N ILE A 58 1.52 14.73 19.09
CA ILE A 58 0.26 14.34 18.45
C ILE A 58 0.41 12.99 17.74
N THR A 59 1.45 12.85 16.91
CA THR A 59 1.62 11.65 16.08
C THR A 59 1.93 10.38 16.87
N ARG A 60 2.44 10.47 18.10
CA ARG A 60 2.69 9.29 18.94
C ARG A 60 1.39 8.55 19.34
N HIS A 61 0.26 9.26 19.32
CA HIS A 61 -1.06 8.70 19.61
C HIS A 61 -1.76 8.14 18.37
N LEU A 62 -1.20 8.37 17.18
CA LEU A 62 -1.79 7.87 15.93
C LEU A 62 -1.35 6.44 15.67
N HIS A 63 -2.30 5.61 15.24
CA HIS A 63 -1.97 4.31 14.66
C HIS A 63 -1.18 4.54 13.35
N PRO A 64 -0.24 3.66 12.96
CA PRO A 64 0.56 3.86 11.73
C PRO A 64 -0.29 4.01 10.47
N ARG A 65 -1.47 3.35 10.43
CA ARG A 65 -2.48 3.53 9.37
C ARG A 65 -3.00 4.96 9.28
N ASP A 66 -3.23 5.60 10.42
CA ASP A 66 -3.76 6.97 10.48
C ASP A 66 -2.67 7.98 10.16
N LEU A 67 -1.44 7.73 10.65
CA LEU A 67 -0.27 8.51 10.26
C LEU A 67 -0.01 8.42 8.74
N LEU A 68 -0.20 7.24 8.16
CA LEU A 68 -0.11 7.05 6.71
C LEU A 68 -1.22 7.81 5.97
N SER A 69 -2.46 7.71 6.42
CA SER A 69 -3.60 8.44 5.85
C SER A 69 -3.39 9.96 5.94
N LEU A 70 -2.88 10.44 7.08
CA LEU A 70 -2.50 11.84 7.30
C LEU A 70 -1.41 12.27 6.31
N SER A 71 -0.40 11.43 6.10
CA SER A 71 0.67 11.70 5.13
C SER A 71 0.16 11.79 3.69
N TRP A 72 -0.91 11.09 3.34
CA TRP A 72 -1.49 11.11 1.99
C TRP A 72 -2.54 12.22 1.77
N SER A 73 -3.01 12.85 2.86
CA SER A 73 -4.06 13.87 2.78
C SER A 73 -3.63 15.18 2.11
N SER A 74 -2.34 15.53 2.15
CA SER A 74 -1.82 16.73 1.46
C SER A 74 -0.35 16.58 1.05
N LYS A 75 0.07 17.34 0.03
CA LYS A 75 1.46 17.34 -0.45
C LYS A 75 2.46 17.81 0.61
N SER A 76 2.08 18.78 1.46
CA SER A 76 2.94 19.29 2.52
C SER A 76 3.12 18.29 3.65
N LEU A 77 2.04 17.64 4.08
CA LEU A 77 2.08 16.57 5.08
C LEU A 77 2.87 15.36 4.56
N HIS A 78 2.67 14.99 3.30
CA HIS A 78 3.46 13.93 2.66
C HIS A 78 4.96 14.23 2.72
N LYS A 79 5.36 15.43 2.27
CA LYS A 79 6.76 15.86 2.28
C LYS A 79 7.34 15.90 3.70
N PHE A 80 6.53 16.29 4.68
CA PHE A 80 6.95 16.33 6.08
C PHE A 80 7.12 14.94 6.67
N PHE A 81 6.15 14.03 6.53
CA PHE A 81 6.19 12.71 7.17
C PHE A 81 7.11 11.70 6.46
N MET A 82 7.34 11.84 5.16
CA MET A 82 8.17 10.90 4.40
C MET A 82 9.67 11.24 4.41
N ARG A 83 10.07 12.35 5.03
CA ARG A 83 11.50 12.71 5.15
C ARG A 83 12.19 11.87 6.23
N LYS A 84 13.51 11.66 6.08
CA LYS A 84 14.33 10.93 7.07
C LYS A 84 14.21 11.50 8.50
N GLY A 85 14.07 12.81 8.65
CA GLY A 85 13.91 13.47 9.94
C GLY A 85 12.61 13.10 10.70
N SER A 86 11.60 12.57 10.02
CA SER A 86 10.34 12.14 10.64
C SER A 86 10.31 10.64 10.97
N LYS A 87 11.43 9.93 10.75
CA LYS A 87 11.57 8.49 11.01
C LYS A 87 11.16 8.11 12.44
N TYR A 88 11.52 8.93 13.41
CA TYR A 88 11.24 8.65 14.82
C TYR A 88 9.72 8.71 15.13
N MET A 89 8.97 9.59 14.46
CA MET A 89 7.50 9.66 14.60
C MET A 89 6.86 8.36 14.14
N TRP A 90 7.32 7.79 13.02
CA TRP A 90 6.87 6.49 12.56
C TRP A 90 7.22 5.38 13.55
N LYS A 91 8.45 5.35 14.05
CA LYS A 91 8.86 4.37 15.06
C LYS A 91 7.98 4.42 16.31
N GLN A 92 7.66 5.62 16.80
CA GLN A 92 6.76 5.80 17.93
C GLN A 92 5.35 5.28 17.62
N SER A 93 4.82 5.55 16.41
CA SER A 93 3.51 5.00 16.01
C SER A 93 3.49 3.46 15.95
N PHE A 94 4.62 2.82 15.65
CA PHE A 94 4.72 1.35 15.70
C PHE A 94 4.88 0.82 17.13
N GLN A 95 5.49 1.59 18.05
CA GLN A 95 5.65 1.22 19.45
C GLN A 95 4.35 1.24 20.25
N SER A 96 3.35 2.02 19.81
CA SER A 96 2.02 2.06 20.45
C SER A 96 1.16 0.83 20.14
N LEU A 97 1.60 -0.02 19.20
CA LEU A 97 0.84 -1.22 18.82
C LEU A 97 0.95 -2.29 19.91
N PRO A 98 -0.15 -3.02 20.20
CA PRO A 98 -0.15 -4.09 21.19
C PRO A 98 0.66 -5.33 20.75
N TRP A 99 1.03 -5.38 19.47
CA TRP A 99 1.85 -6.43 18.87
C TRP A 99 3.07 -5.81 18.19
N HIS A 100 4.13 -6.60 18.07
CA HIS A 100 5.38 -6.18 17.45
C HIS A 100 5.69 -7.08 16.25
N LEU A 101 5.58 -6.52 15.04
CA LEU A 101 6.18 -7.13 13.86
C LEU A 101 7.52 -6.45 13.58
N PRO A 102 8.64 -7.20 13.60
CA PRO A 102 9.93 -6.62 13.26
C PRO A 102 9.91 -6.13 11.81
N ILE A 103 10.39 -4.90 11.60
CA ILE A 103 10.52 -4.33 10.26
C ILE A 103 11.75 -4.97 9.59
N PRO A 104 11.61 -5.59 8.40
CA PRO A 104 12.74 -6.17 7.69
C PRO A 104 13.84 -5.15 7.39
N GLU A 105 15.07 -5.63 7.34
CA GLU A 105 16.21 -4.82 6.92
C GLU A 105 15.98 -4.28 5.50
N GLY A 106 16.30 -3.00 5.29
CA GLY A 106 16.10 -2.33 4.00
C GLY A 106 14.70 -1.76 3.78
N ILE A 107 13.72 -2.07 4.63
CA ILE A 107 12.37 -1.50 4.54
C ILE A 107 12.24 -0.30 5.48
N ILE A 108 11.73 0.81 4.96
CA ILE A 108 11.41 2.00 5.75
C ILE A 108 10.03 1.85 6.41
N GLU A 109 9.86 2.46 7.58
CA GLU A 109 8.65 2.39 8.38
C GLU A 109 7.36 2.74 7.62
N PRO A 110 7.30 3.80 6.77
CA PRO A 110 6.09 4.12 6.00
C PRO A 110 5.74 3.05 4.95
N ALA A 111 6.77 2.44 4.33
CA ALA A 111 6.56 1.37 3.36
C ALA A 111 6.02 0.11 4.05
N TRP A 112 6.53 -0.19 5.24
CA TRP A 112 6.01 -1.27 6.08
C TRP A 112 4.55 -1.01 6.51
N ALA A 113 4.23 0.21 6.96
CA ALA A 113 2.87 0.60 7.30
C ALA A 113 1.92 0.47 6.09
N THR A 114 2.40 0.84 4.90
CA THR A 114 1.64 0.69 3.65
C THR A 114 1.31 -0.78 3.37
N LEU A 115 2.29 -1.68 3.52
CA LEU A 115 2.09 -3.11 3.28
C LEU A 115 1.07 -3.72 4.25
N LEU A 116 1.20 -3.39 5.54
CA LEU A 116 0.37 -3.94 6.62
C LEU A 116 -1.07 -3.43 6.58
N PHE A 117 -1.27 -2.12 6.44
CA PHE A 117 -2.55 -1.48 6.75
C PHE A 117 -3.32 -0.97 5.54
N THR A 118 -2.79 -1.18 4.33
CA THR A 118 -3.44 -0.73 3.10
C THR A 118 -3.46 -1.81 2.04
N THR A 119 -4.34 -1.64 1.06
CA THR A 119 -4.47 -2.51 -0.11
C THR A 119 -3.77 -1.91 -1.33
N VAL A 120 -2.74 -1.09 -1.13
CA VAL A 120 -2.04 -0.40 -2.22
C VAL A 120 -0.97 -1.31 -2.83
N CYS A 121 -0.91 -1.34 -4.17
CA CYS A 121 0.16 -2.00 -4.90
C CYS A 121 1.51 -1.31 -4.61
N THR A 122 2.50 -2.03 -4.10
CA THR A 122 3.86 -1.50 -3.91
C THR A 122 4.57 -1.23 -5.23
N GLY A 123 4.09 -1.82 -6.34
CA GLY A 123 4.66 -1.65 -7.67
C GLY A 123 4.21 -0.38 -8.39
N CYS A 124 2.92 -0.05 -8.36
CA CYS A 124 2.35 1.07 -9.13
C CYS A 124 1.59 2.10 -8.28
N GLY A 125 1.38 1.86 -6.99
CA GLY A 125 0.64 2.77 -6.10
C GLY A 125 -0.88 2.73 -6.27
N THR A 126 -1.43 1.92 -7.18
CA THR A 126 -2.89 1.76 -7.34
C THR A 126 -3.44 0.81 -6.28
N HIS A 127 -4.68 1.06 -5.82
CA HIS A 127 -5.41 0.11 -4.99
C HIS A 127 -5.61 -1.23 -5.70
N THR A 128 -5.41 -2.30 -4.95
CA THR A 128 -5.60 -3.68 -5.40
C THR A 128 -6.69 -4.31 -4.56
N THR A 129 -7.77 -4.73 -5.20
CA THR A 129 -8.78 -5.55 -4.54
C THR A 129 -8.20 -6.95 -4.26
N ASP A 130 -8.33 -7.37 -3.01
CA ASP A 130 -8.26 -8.78 -2.56
C ASP A 130 -6.95 -9.52 -2.86
N ARG A 131 -5.82 -8.79 -2.79
CA ARG A 131 -4.48 -9.39 -2.82
C ARG A 131 -3.82 -9.24 -1.47
N ASP A 132 -3.54 -10.38 -0.85
CA ASP A 132 -2.73 -10.45 0.35
C ASP A 132 -1.28 -10.02 0.07
N PRO A 133 -0.59 -9.49 1.09
CA PRO A 133 0.86 -9.31 1.03
C PRO A 133 1.58 -10.60 0.65
N ILE A 134 2.59 -10.47 -0.20
CA ILE A 134 3.55 -11.52 -0.51
C ILE A 134 4.72 -11.32 0.45
N TRP A 135 4.71 -12.05 1.57
CA TRP A 135 5.64 -11.86 2.68
C TRP A 135 7.08 -12.18 2.32
N GLU A 136 7.31 -13.11 1.38
CA GLU A 136 8.65 -13.43 0.86
C GLU A 136 9.31 -12.21 0.23
N PHE A 137 8.51 -11.36 -0.42
CA PHE A 137 8.97 -10.19 -1.15
C PHE A 137 8.70 -8.88 -0.41
N ASN A 138 8.04 -8.96 0.77
CA ASN A 138 7.51 -7.82 1.51
C ASN A 138 6.77 -6.82 0.60
N ALA A 139 5.93 -7.36 -0.30
CA ALA A 139 5.31 -6.59 -1.37
C ALA A 139 3.86 -6.98 -1.58
N ARG A 140 3.06 -6.06 -2.09
CA ARG A 140 1.69 -6.32 -2.55
C ARG A 140 1.60 -5.90 -4.00
N PHE A 141 1.23 -6.81 -4.89
CA PHE A 141 1.15 -6.51 -6.32
C PHE A 141 -0.26 -6.66 -6.85
N CYS A 142 -0.66 -5.69 -7.68
CA CYS A 142 -1.82 -5.86 -8.56
C CYS A 142 -1.51 -6.93 -9.61
N VAL A 143 -2.53 -7.43 -10.30
CA VAL A 143 -2.34 -8.47 -11.33
C VAL A 143 -1.29 -8.06 -12.37
N ALA A 144 -1.35 -6.83 -12.87
CA ALA A 144 -0.40 -6.31 -13.86
C ALA A 144 1.04 -6.16 -13.33
N CYS A 145 1.19 -5.80 -12.04
CA CYS A 145 2.52 -5.76 -11.43
C CYS A 145 3.04 -7.15 -11.12
N ALA A 146 2.18 -8.09 -10.73
CA ALA A 146 2.58 -9.46 -10.43
C ALA A 146 3.13 -10.14 -11.68
N THR A 147 2.48 -10.00 -12.84
CA THR A 147 2.94 -10.60 -14.11
C THR A 147 4.29 -10.06 -14.61
N THR A 148 4.67 -8.84 -14.19
CA THR A 148 5.91 -8.20 -14.63
C THR A 148 7.04 -8.33 -13.60
N LYS A 149 6.70 -8.25 -12.31
CA LYS A 149 7.67 -8.22 -11.20
C LYS A 149 7.94 -9.58 -10.58
N ILE A 150 7.09 -10.58 -10.79
CA ILE A 150 7.31 -11.94 -10.32
C ILE A 150 7.73 -12.81 -11.49
N ILE A 151 8.79 -13.58 -11.30
CA ILE A 151 9.26 -14.57 -12.26
C ILE A 151 8.68 -15.92 -11.84
N ASP A 152 7.97 -16.55 -12.77
CA ASP A 152 7.39 -17.89 -12.63
C ASP A 152 7.81 -18.74 -13.84
N SER A 153 9.01 -19.32 -13.75
CA SER A 153 9.66 -20.00 -14.86
C SER A 153 10.53 -21.16 -14.39
N HIS A 154 10.78 -22.11 -15.29
CA HIS A 154 11.70 -23.23 -15.05
C HIS A 154 13.16 -22.80 -15.16
N ASP A 155 13.44 -21.70 -15.88
CA ASP A 155 14.75 -21.07 -15.97
C ASP A 155 14.66 -19.59 -15.55
N PRO A 156 14.55 -19.31 -14.25
CA PRO A 156 14.39 -17.94 -13.76
C PRO A 156 15.64 -17.08 -14.00
N LEU A 157 16.83 -17.67 -14.12
CA LEU A 157 18.05 -16.94 -14.43
C LEU A 157 18.08 -16.53 -15.90
N GLY A 158 17.72 -17.42 -16.82
CA GLY A 158 17.59 -17.11 -18.24
C GLY A 158 16.58 -15.99 -18.55
N ASP A 159 15.52 -15.87 -17.75
CA ASP A 159 14.49 -14.82 -17.89
C ASP A 159 14.93 -13.42 -17.41
N VAL A 160 16.07 -13.33 -16.72
CA VAL A 160 16.60 -12.08 -16.15
C VAL A 160 17.93 -11.70 -16.78
N LEU A 161 18.79 -12.67 -17.06
CA LEU A 161 20.11 -12.43 -17.60
C LEU A 161 20.05 -11.84 -19.01
N PRO A 162 20.80 -10.76 -19.28
CA PRO A 162 21.08 -10.32 -20.64
C PRO A 162 21.72 -11.44 -21.48
N ARG A 163 21.49 -11.41 -22.81
CA ARG A 163 21.96 -12.48 -23.72
C ARG A 163 23.47 -12.69 -23.66
N ASP A 164 24.24 -11.62 -23.52
CA ASP A 164 25.70 -11.59 -23.38
C ASP A 164 26.19 -12.12 -22.03
N LYS A 165 25.31 -12.23 -21.02
CA LYS A 165 25.63 -12.68 -19.66
C LYS A 165 25.05 -14.05 -19.30
N THR A 166 24.51 -14.78 -20.26
CA THR A 166 23.92 -16.12 -20.06
C THR A 166 24.87 -17.11 -19.40
N HIS A 167 26.18 -16.98 -19.63
CA HIS A 167 27.21 -17.79 -18.99
C HIS A 167 27.21 -17.70 -17.44
N LEU A 168 26.73 -16.59 -16.86
CA LEU A 168 26.63 -16.43 -15.41
C LEU A 168 25.62 -17.39 -14.77
N ALA A 169 24.63 -17.88 -15.53
CA ALA A 169 23.60 -18.79 -15.01
C ALA A 169 24.20 -20.08 -14.42
N ALA A 170 25.33 -20.56 -14.95
CA ALA A 170 26.02 -21.75 -14.47
C ALA A 170 26.71 -21.54 -13.11
N HIS A 171 26.94 -20.29 -12.72
CA HIS A 171 27.74 -19.95 -11.53
C HIS A 171 26.89 -19.41 -10.38
N ILE A 172 25.70 -18.86 -10.65
CA ILE A 172 24.85 -18.26 -9.64
C ILE A 172 23.87 -19.32 -9.09
N PRO A 173 24.04 -19.80 -7.85
CA PRO A 173 23.14 -20.80 -7.28
C PRO A 173 21.81 -20.15 -6.90
N LEU A 174 20.67 -20.77 -7.24
CA LEU A 174 19.34 -20.22 -6.93
C LEU A 174 19.10 -20.00 -5.42
N ALA A 175 19.88 -20.64 -4.55
CA ALA A 175 19.83 -20.48 -3.10
C ALA A 175 20.15 -19.06 -2.59
N VAL A 176 20.69 -18.17 -3.43
CA VAL A 176 20.93 -16.76 -3.06
C VAL A 176 19.68 -15.88 -3.18
N PHE A 177 18.63 -16.35 -3.86
CA PHE A 177 17.37 -15.62 -4.06
C PHE A 177 16.30 -16.13 -3.10
N THR A 178 15.40 -15.25 -2.67
CA THR A 178 14.27 -15.65 -1.81
C THR A 178 13.23 -16.38 -2.65
N PRO A 179 12.98 -17.69 -2.38
CA PRO A 179 11.99 -18.44 -3.13
C PRO A 179 10.60 -18.22 -2.51
N ARG A 180 9.60 -18.04 -3.37
CA ARG A 180 8.19 -18.16 -2.99
C ARG A 180 7.59 -19.41 -3.60
N ARG A 181 7.12 -20.33 -2.76
CA ARG A 181 6.48 -21.57 -3.24
C ARG A 181 4.99 -21.33 -3.44
N ALA A 182 4.53 -21.35 -4.69
CA ALA A 182 3.10 -21.28 -4.97
C ALA A 182 2.43 -22.63 -4.65
N SER A 183 1.39 -22.58 -3.81
CA SER A 183 0.68 -23.78 -3.32
C SER A 183 0.06 -24.64 -4.43
N PHE A 184 -0.41 -24.04 -5.53
CA PHE A 184 -1.22 -24.74 -6.54
C PHE A 184 -0.44 -25.50 -7.63
N TYR A 185 0.84 -25.20 -7.86
CA TYR A 185 1.57 -25.74 -9.02
C TYR A 185 2.97 -26.28 -8.71
N HIS A 186 3.37 -26.34 -7.43
CA HIS A 186 4.76 -26.63 -7.03
C HIS A 186 5.81 -25.75 -7.71
N ARG A 187 5.39 -24.61 -8.29
CA ARG A 187 6.31 -23.67 -8.94
C ARG A 187 6.90 -22.73 -7.90
N THR A 188 8.21 -22.56 -7.99
CA THR A 188 8.94 -21.59 -7.19
C THR A 188 9.03 -20.30 -8.00
N THR A 189 8.59 -19.22 -7.38
CA THR A 189 8.59 -17.88 -7.96
C THR A 189 9.61 -16.99 -7.26
N TYR A 190 10.11 -16.00 -7.99
CA TYR A 190 11.15 -15.09 -7.51
C TYR A 190 10.81 -13.64 -7.82
N LEU A 191 11.32 -12.72 -7.00
CA LEU A 191 11.17 -11.29 -7.25
C LEU A 191 12.18 -10.84 -8.29
N ARG A 192 11.71 -10.30 -9.42
CA ARG A 192 12.57 -9.85 -10.52
C ARG A 192 13.62 -8.84 -10.10
N SER A 193 13.25 -7.85 -9.27
CA SER A 193 14.18 -6.81 -8.83
C SER A 193 15.29 -7.38 -7.94
N GLU A 194 14.95 -8.32 -7.04
CA GLU A 194 15.95 -9.02 -6.22
C GLU A 194 16.92 -9.81 -7.09
N MET A 195 16.39 -10.56 -8.06
CA MET A 195 17.23 -11.32 -8.99
C MET A 195 18.20 -10.41 -9.74
N GLN A 196 17.70 -9.31 -10.29
CA GLN A 196 18.53 -8.34 -11.01
C GLN A 196 19.62 -7.74 -10.12
N GLU A 197 19.26 -7.27 -8.92
CA GLU A 197 20.22 -6.66 -7.99
C GLU A 197 21.34 -7.62 -7.58
N ILE A 198 21.02 -8.90 -7.39
CA ILE A 198 22.00 -9.91 -7.00
C ILE A 198 22.87 -10.32 -8.19
N ILE A 199 22.28 -10.49 -9.37
CA ILE A 199 23.01 -10.77 -10.62
C ILE A 199 23.99 -9.64 -10.94
N ASP A 200 23.55 -8.39 -10.86
CA ASP A 200 24.39 -7.22 -11.15
C ASP A 200 25.57 -7.13 -10.18
N LYS A 201 25.33 -7.35 -8.88
CA LYS A 201 26.41 -7.40 -7.88
C LYS A 201 27.35 -8.57 -8.08
N TRP A 202 26.83 -9.73 -8.42
CA TRP A 202 27.64 -10.91 -8.73
C TRP A 202 28.59 -10.62 -9.88
N ASP A 203 28.06 -10.11 -10.99
CA ASP A 203 28.84 -9.77 -12.19
C ASP A 203 29.95 -8.76 -11.87
N ILE A 204 29.65 -7.70 -11.11
CA ILE A 204 30.66 -6.72 -10.69
C ILE A 204 31.78 -7.39 -9.88
N LEU A 205 31.44 -8.18 -8.86
CA LEU A 205 32.43 -8.81 -7.98
C LEU A 205 33.25 -9.90 -8.70
N SER A 206 32.61 -10.68 -9.57
CA SER A 206 33.30 -11.67 -10.42
C SER A 206 34.28 -10.99 -11.37
N ASN A 207 33.91 -9.89 -12.01
CA ASN A 207 34.79 -9.17 -12.93
C ASN A 207 35.96 -8.47 -12.20
N LEU A 208 35.79 -8.09 -10.94
CA LEU A 208 36.86 -7.53 -10.11
C LEU A 208 37.85 -8.60 -9.63
N GLY A 209 37.52 -9.89 -9.73
CA GLY A 209 38.33 -10.99 -9.22
C GLY A 209 38.46 -11.02 -7.70
N ASP A 210 37.58 -10.32 -6.97
CA ASP A 210 37.58 -10.27 -5.51
C ASP A 210 36.76 -11.44 -4.95
N GLU A 211 37.41 -12.60 -4.84
CA GLU A 211 36.80 -13.85 -4.38
C GLU A 211 36.28 -13.73 -2.93
N ASP A 212 36.99 -13.01 -2.06
CA ASP A 212 36.60 -12.81 -0.66
C ASP A 212 35.32 -11.96 -0.56
N ALA A 213 35.25 -10.86 -1.31
CA ALA A 213 34.04 -10.05 -1.37
C ALA A 213 32.85 -10.82 -1.95
N LEU A 214 33.09 -11.64 -2.98
CA LEU A 214 32.06 -12.48 -3.57
C LEU A 214 31.56 -13.53 -2.58
N ALA A 215 32.46 -14.23 -1.88
CA ALA A 215 32.10 -15.22 -0.86
C ALA A 215 31.31 -14.58 0.30
N MET A 216 31.73 -13.41 0.78
CA MET A 216 31.00 -12.65 1.78
C MET A 216 29.60 -12.23 1.30
N PHE A 217 29.49 -11.80 0.05
CA PHE A 217 28.21 -11.44 -0.56
C PHE A 217 27.26 -12.64 -0.66
N ILE A 218 27.75 -13.77 -1.16
CA ILE A 218 26.98 -15.03 -1.25
C ILE A 218 26.52 -15.46 0.14
N GLY A 219 27.42 -15.47 1.12
CA GLY A 219 27.10 -15.82 2.50
C GLY A 219 25.98 -14.93 3.09
N LYS A 220 26.03 -13.63 2.84
CA LYS A 220 24.96 -12.69 3.26
C LYS A 220 23.63 -13.00 2.58
N CYS A 221 23.63 -13.30 1.28
CA CYS A 221 22.41 -13.70 0.56
C CYS A 221 21.81 -14.98 1.11
N ILE A 222 22.62 -16.02 1.33
CA ILE A 222 22.17 -17.31 1.89
C ILE A 222 21.60 -17.10 3.29
N LEU A 223 22.28 -16.35 4.17
CA LEU A 223 21.79 -16.06 5.52
C LEU A 223 20.44 -15.31 5.50
N ARG A 224 20.27 -14.36 4.57
CA ARG A 224 18.99 -13.66 4.39
C ARG A 224 17.88 -14.62 3.97
N VAL A 225 18.13 -15.48 2.99
CA VAL A 225 17.16 -16.50 2.53
C VAL A 225 16.81 -17.48 3.64
N GLN A 226 17.79 -17.94 4.43
CA GLN A 226 17.57 -18.85 5.56
C GLN A 226 16.78 -18.21 6.72
N ARG A 227 16.89 -16.89 6.92
CA ARG A 227 16.14 -16.16 7.95
C ARG A 227 14.72 -15.79 7.52
N ALA A 228 14.46 -15.74 6.21
CA ALA A 228 13.17 -15.32 5.66
C ALA A 228 11.97 -16.13 6.21
N PRO A 229 12.02 -17.47 6.35
CA PRO A 229 10.88 -18.25 6.86
C PRO A 229 10.39 -17.81 8.25
N MET A 230 11.31 -17.43 9.16
CA MET A 230 10.93 -16.95 10.48
C MET A 230 10.18 -15.62 10.41
N HIS A 231 10.61 -14.72 9.52
CA HIS A 231 9.93 -13.45 9.28
C HIS A 231 8.56 -13.66 8.63
N ILE A 232 8.49 -14.52 7.61
CA ILE A 232 7.25 -14.87 6.89
C ILE A 232 6.23 -15.44 7.88
N ALA A 233 6.61 -16.43 8.69
CA ALA A 233 5.72 -17.05 9.66
C ALA A 233 5.15 -16.05 10.68
N ARG A 234 5.95 -15.07 11.13
CA ARG A 234 5.47 -13.99 12.00
C ARG A 234 4.44 -13.12 11.30
N CYS A 235 4.67 -12.78 10.04
CA CYS A 235 3.75 -11.95 9.27
C CYS A 235 2.44 -12.69 8.95
N GLU A 236 2.51 -13.98 8.63
CA GLU A 236 1.34 -14.84 8.41
C GLU A 236 0.50 -14.95 9.68
N ALA A 237 1.12 -15.30 10.81
CA ALA A 237 0.44 -15.40 12.10
C ALA A 237 -0.22 -14.07 12.50
N TRP A 238 0.47 -12.95 12.28
CA TRP A 238 -0.12 -11.63 12.50
C TRP A 238 -1.30 -11.36 11.56
N SER A 239 -1.17 -11.67 10.27
CA SER A 239 -2.21 -11.42 9.27
C SER A 239 -3.48 -12.20 9.60
N GLU A 240 -3.33 -13.46 10.00
CA GLU A 240 -4.43 -14.32 10.44
C GLU A 240 -5.09 -13.78 11.72
N ALA A 241 -4.29 -13.48 12.75
CA ALA A 241 -4.81 -12.93 14.00
C ALA A 241 -5.51 -11.57 13.79
N HIS A 242 -4.98 -10.72 12.91
CA HIS A 242 -5.59 -9.44 12.58
C HIS A 242 -6.91 -9.63 11.83
N ALA A 243 -6.97 -10.54 10.84
CA ALA A 243 -8.20 -10.84 10.13
C ALA A 243 -9.29 -11.38 11.08
N GLN A 244 -8.93 -12.29 11.99
CA GLN A 244 -9.83 -12.81 13.02
C GLN A 244 -10.34 -11.71 13.95
N ALA A 245 -9.46 -10.81 14.41
CA ALA A 245 -9.83 -9.70 15.27
C ALA A 245 -10.82 -8.74 14.58
N VAL A 246 -10.59 -8.42 13.29
CA VAL A 246 -11.48 -7.56 12.51
C VAL A 246 -12.86 -8.22 12.31
N ILE A 247 -12.90 -9.52 12.03
CA ILE A 247 -14.17 -10.26 11.92
C ILE A 247 -14.91 -10.23 13.25
N ALA A 248 -14.23 -10.54 14.37
CA ALA A 248 -14.82 -10.54 15.70
C ALA A 248 -15.36 -9.17 16.11
N GLU A 249 -14.63 -8.09 15.82
CA GLU A 249 -15.07 -6.71 16.09
C GLU A 249 -16.32 -6.35 15.29
N ASN A 250 -16.34 -6.68 13.99
CA ASN A 250 -17.49 -6.42 13.13
C ASN A 250 -18.73 -7.20 13.60
N THR A 251 -18.59 -8.48 13.90
CA THR A 251 -19.70 -9.31 14.42
C THR A 251 -20.21 -8.76 15.77
N ALA A 252 -19.32 -8.34 16.67
CA ALA A 252 -19.73 -7.75 17.94
C ALA A 252 -20.49 -6.41 17.76
N LEU A 253 -20.09 -5.61 16.77
CA LEU A 253 -20.82 -4.38 16.40
C LEU A 253 -22.18 -4.70 15.80
N GLU A 254 -22.27 -5.65 14.88
CA GLU A 254 -23.53 -6.11 14.29
C GLU A 254 -24.50 -6.62 15.36
N ASP A 255 -24.04 -7.46 16.28
CA ASP A 255 -24.84 -7.96 17.41
C ASP A 255 -25.33 -6.82 18.31
N LYS A 256 -24.46 -5.85 18.60
CA LYS A 256 -24.81 -4.67 19.40
C LYS A 256 -25.89 -3.84 18.71
N TYR A 257 -25.74 -3.58 17.42
CA TYR A 257 -26.73 -2.82 16.65
C TYR A 257 -28.04 -3.59 16.51
N LEU A 258 -27.99 -4.90 16.25
CA LEU A 258 -29.17 -5.74 16.15
C LEU A 258 -29.97 -5.72 17.47
N LYS A 259 -29.31 -5.91 18.62
CA LYS A 259 -29.94 -5.83 19.94
C LYS A 259 -30.61 -4.47 20.17
N ALA A 260 -29.93 -3.38 19.82
CA ALA A 260 -30.49 -2.03 19.96
C ALA A 260 -31.71 -1.82 19.05
N ILE A 261 -31.65 -2.27 17.79
CA ILE A 261 -32.76 -2.18 16.83
C ILE A 261 -33.96 -3.01 17.30
N VAL A 262 -33.74 -4.26 17.71
CA VAL A 262 -34.80 -5.16 18.22
C VAL A 262 -35.47 -4.55 19.45
N SER A 263 -34.69 -4.03 20.41
CA SER A 263 -35.23 -3.34 21.58
C SER A 263 -36.13 -2.17 21.18
N ARG A 264 -35.67 -1.35 20.23
CA ARG A 264 -36.43 -0.18 19.76
C ARG A 264 -37.70 -0.57 19.00
N LEU A 265 -37.66 -1.62 18.19
CA LEU A 265 -38.84 -2.11 17.47
C LEU A 265 -39.91 -2.63 18.43
N ARG A 266 -39.51 -3.32 19.50
CA ARG A 266 -40.44 -3.74 20.56
C ARG A 266 -41.08 -2.55 21.27
N GLU A 267 -40.30 -1.51 21.61
CA GLU A 267 -40.85 -0.26 22.18
C GLU A 267 -41.85 0.44 21.25
N LEU A 268 -41.67 0.29 19.93
CA LEU A 268 -42.56 0.85 18.91
C LEU A 268 -43.80 -0.02 18.61
N GLY A 269 -43.97 -1.14 19.31
CA GLY A 269 -45.13 -2.02 19.20
C GLY A 269 -45.00 -3.15 18.18
N TRP A 270 -43.83 -3.36 17.58
CA TRP A 270 -43.58 -4.42 16.59
C TRP A 270 -43.10 -5.75 17.23
N GLY A 271 -43.49 -6.01 18.48
CA GLY A 271 -43.02 -7.18 19.22
C GLY A 271 -43.52 -8.49 18.64
N ASP A 272 -44.81 -8.53 18.31
CA ASP A 272 -45.49 -9.75 17.83
C ASP A 272 -44.94 -10.19 16.47
N GLU A 273 -44.66 -9.25 15.56
CA GLU A 273 -44.04 -9.54 14.27
C GLU A 273 -42.62 -10.07 14.42
N LEU A 274 -41.83 -9.54 15.36
CA LEU A 274 -40.48 -10.03 15.64
C LEU A 274 -40.50 -11.45 16.19
N ASP A 275 -41.43 -11.77 17.08
CA ASP A 275 -41.60 -13.11 17.64
C ASP A 275 -42.05 -14.10 16.55
N HIS A 276 -42.97 -13.68 15.67
CA HIS A 276 -43.37 -14.48 14.51
C HIS A 276 -42.18 -14.79 13.58
N MET A 277 -41.34 -13.79 13.28
CA MET A 277 -40.13 -13.98 12.48
C MET A 277 -39.11 -14.94 13.11
N GLN A 278 -39.00 -14.97 14.44
CA GLN A 278 -38.10 -15.90 15.14
C GLN A 278 -38.61 -17.35 15.11
N THR A 279 -39.93 -17.56 15.08
CA THR A 279 -40.53 -18.91 15.05
C THR A 279 -40.57 -19.56 13.67
N CYS A 280 -40.31 -18.82 12.59
CA CYS A 280 -40.35 -19.30 11.21
C CYS A 280 -38.97 -19.64 10.59
N ASN A 281 -37.88 -19.52 11.36
CA ASN A 281 -36.53 -19.99 11.01
C ASN A 281 -36.22 -21.30 11.74
#